data_AF-A0A1I2VSQ0-F1
#
_entry.id   AF-A0A1I2VSQ0-F1
#
_cell.length_a   1.000
_cell.length_b   1.000
_cell.length_c   1.000
_cell.angle_alpha   90.00
_cell.angle_beta   90.00
_cell.angle_gamma   90.00
#
_symmetry.space_group_name_H-M   'P 1'
#
loop_
_entity.id
_entity.type
_entity.pdbx_description
1 polymer ?
#
loop_
_entity_poly.entity_id
_entity_poly.type
_entity_poly.pdbx_seq_one_letter_code
_entity_poly.pdbx_strand_id
1 'polypeptide(L)'
;MSLSFEQVNDILTNRFGLLSKTGIKKGYVLYSYYFKDRYTDTRKQVVAHEITALQNGGCGGYIYVAHLKEFNNHPARKKDGYLKIGDLTMDEFIDIAEKVIREYK
;
A
#
# COMPACT_ATOMS: atom_id res chain seq x y z
N MET A 1 -12.53 -3.29 -13.04
CA MET A 1 -13.18 -3.44 -11.73
C MET A 1 -12.26 -2.83 -10.69
N SER A 2 -12.78 -2.07 -9.72
CA SER A 2 -11.98 -1.46 -8.66
C SER A 2 -11.57 -2.50 -7.61
N LEU A 3 -10.37 -2.37 -7.05
CA LEU A 3 -9.87 -3.23 -5.97
C LEU A 3 -10.74 -3.12 -4.71
N SER A 4 -11.12 -4.25 -4.12
CA SER A 4 -11.76 -4.27 -2.80
C SER A 4 -10.73 -4.24 -1.68
N PHE A 5 -11.15 -3.78 -0.50
CA PHE A 5 -10.30 -3.79 0.69
C PHE A 5 -9.83 -5.19 1.07
N GLU A 6 -10.71 -6.19 0.95
CA GLU A 6 -10.40 -7.58 1.29
C GLU A 6 -9.29 -8.14 0.39
N GLN A 7 -9.33 -7.84 -0.91
CA GLN A 7 -8.28 -8.23 -1.86
C GLN A 7 -6.95 -7.57 -1.52
N VAL A 8 -6.95 -6.26 -1.26
CA VAL A 8 -5.74 -5.53 -0.85
C VAL A 8 -5.15 -6.11 0.43
N ASN A 9 -5.99 -6.36 1.43
CA ASN A 9 -5.57 -6.92 2.70
C ASN A 9 -4.97 -8.32 2.53
N ASP A 10 -5.64 -9.21 1.81
CA ASP A 10 -5.16 -10.58 1.54
C ASP A 10 -3.80 -10.58 0.82
N ILE A 11 -3.64 -9.74 -0.21
CA ILE A 11 -2.37 -9.60 -0.93
C ILE A 11 -1.26 -9.15 0.03
N LEU A 12 -1.49 -8.07 0.79
CA LEU A 12 -0.47 -7.51 1.66
C LEU A 12 -0.11 -8.45 2.84
N THR A 13 -1.09 -9.13 3.44
CA THR A 13 -0.83 -10.00 4.60
C THR A 13 -0.42 -11.41 4.20
N ASN A 14 -1.21 -12.08 3.35
CA ASN A 14 -1.04 -13.51 3.09
C ASN A 14 0.00 -13.79 2.00
N ARG A 15 0.01 -13.00 0.92
CA ARG A 15 1.00 -13.19 -0.15
C ARG A 15 2.37 -12.63 0.21
N PHE A 16 2.39 -11.50 0.90
CA PHE A 16 3.63 -10.76 1.16
C PHE A 16 4.10 -10.77 2.61
N GLY A 17 3.29 -11.26 3.55
CA GLY A 17 3.68 -11.41 4.95
C GLY A 17 3.81 -10.08 5.70
N LEU A 18 3.16 -9.02 5.24
CA LEU A 18 3.19 -7.73 5.94
C LEU A 18 2.33 -7.77 7.20
N LEU A 19 2.82 -7.11 8.24
CA LEU A 19 2.06 -6.88 9.46
C LEU A 19 1.17 -5.65 9.27
N SER A 20 -0.06 -5.73 9.79
CA SER A 20 -1.01 -4.63 9.78
C SER A 20 -1.14 -4.00 11.16
N LYS A 21 -1.19 -2.66 11.21
CA LYS A 21 -1.58 -1.89 12.40
C LYS A 21 -2.80 -1.07 12.04
N THR A 22 -3.81 -1.13 12.90
CA THR A 22 -5.03 -0.35 12.76
C THR A 22 -4.92 0.98 13.50
N GLY A 23 -5.56 2.00 12.96
CA GLY A 23 -5.79 3.29 13.59
C GLY A 23 -7.20 3.77 13.27
N ILE A 24 -7.74 4.67 14.09
CA ILE A 24 -9.06 5.27 13.87
C ILE A 24 -8.87 6.75 13.58
N LYS A 25 -9.41 7.23 12.47
CA LYS A 25 -9.35 8.65 12.09
C LYS A 25 -10.71 9.07 11.55
N LYS A 26 -11.32 10.07 12.20
CA LYS A 26 -12.64 10.62 11.80
C LYS A 26 -13.74 9.54 11.66
N GLY A 27 -13.71 8.52 12.52
CA GLY A 27 -14.68 7.41 12.50
C GLY A 27 -14.38 6.28 11.50
N TYR A 28 -13.32 6.42 10.67
CA TYR A 28 -12.88 5.37 9.75
C TYR A 28 -11.77 4.53 10.37
N VAL A 29 -11.85 3.21 10.16
CA VAL A 29 -10.75 2.29 10.48
C VAL A 29 -9.75 2.33 9.34
N LEU A 30 -8.52 2.70 9.66
CA LEU A 30 -7.40 2.82 8.74
C LEU A 30 -6.37 1.75 9.06
N TYR A 31 -5.95 1.01 8.04
CA TYR A 31 -4.92 -0.01 8.12
C TYR A 31 -3.62 0.54 7.56
N SER A 32 -2.52 0.26 8.25
CA SER A 32 -1.16 0.53 7.80
C SER A 32 -0.36 -0.76 7.80
N TYR A 33 0.32 -1.04 6.70
CA TYR A 33 1.06 -2.29 6.48
C TYR A 33 2.56 -2.04 6.49
N TYR A 34 3.30 -2.92 7.17
CA TYR A 34 4.73 -2.78 7.41
C TYR A 34 5.44 -4.13 7.47
N PHE A 35 6.76 -4.11 7.26
CA PHE A 35 7.61 -5.29 7.47
C PHE A 35 7.86 -5.56 8.95
N LYS A 36 8.02 -6.83 9.30
CA LYS A 36 8.28 -7.28 10.68
C LYS A 36 9.58 -6.69 11.25
N ASP A 37 10.62 -6.55 10.43
CA ASP A 37 11.88 -5.95 10.85
C ASP A 37 11.90 -4.45 10.52
N ARG A 38 11.89 -3.61 11.56
CA ARG A 38 11.82 -2.15 11.45
C ARG A 38 13.17 -1.49 11.20
N TYR A 39 14.28 -2.22 11.31
CA TYR A 39 15.62 -1.63 11.42
C TYR A 39 16.58 -1.96 10.26
N THR A 40 16.29 -2.95 9.42
CA THR A 40 17.26 -3.50 8.45
C THR A 40 17.15 -2.90 7.04
N ASP A 41 15.96 -2.48 6.57
CA ASP A 41 15.78 -2.10 5.17
C ASP A 41 15.07 -0.76 4.96
N THR A 42 15.79 0.29 4.56
CA THR A 42 15.28 1.58 4.01
C THR A 42 14.85 2.73 4.95
N ARG A 43 14.88 2.60 6.29
CA ARG A 43 14.40 3.64 7.26
C ARG A 43 12.91 4.03 7.13
N LYS A 44 12.16 3.45 6.18
CA LYS A 44 10.73 3.74 5.98
C LYS A 44 9.88 2.55 6.40
N GLN A 45 9.32 2.64 7.61
CA GLN A 45 8.62 1.52 8.26
C GLN A 45 7.30 1.11 7.59
N VAL A 46 6.74 1.87 6.65
CA VAL A 46 5.35 1.67 6.18
C VAL A 46 5.33 1.48 4.66
N VAL A 47 4.84 0.32 4.22
CA VAL A 47 4.67 -0.06 2.81
C VAL A 47 3.39 0.56 2.24
N ALA A 48 2.30 0.48 3.00
CA ALA A 48 1.02 1.02 2.60
C ALA A 48 0.30 1.63 3.82
N HIS A 49 -0.41 2.75 3.63
CA HIS A 49 -1.03 3.48 4.73
C HIS A 49 -2.38 4.08 4.35
N GLU A 50 -3.17 4.39 5.39
CA GLU A 50 -4.56 4.86 5.27
C GLU A 50 -5.43 3.92 4.42
N ILE A 51 -5.15 2.60 4.46
CA ILE A 51 -5.95 1.60 3.75
C ILE A 51 -7.30 1.47 4.44
N THR A 52 -8.38 1.60 3.69
CA THR A 52 -9.74 1.54 4.26
C THR A 52 -10.76 1.09 3.23
N ALA A 53 -11.82 0.44 3.68
CA ALA A 53 -12.96 0.11 2.84
C ALA A 53 -13.79 1.37 2.54
N LEU A 54 -14.12 1.58 1.27
CA LEU A 54 -14.99 2.66 0.82
C LEU A 54 -16.44 2.18 0.72
N GLN A 55 -17.39 3.09 0.87
CA GLN A 55 -18.83 2.77 0.83
C GLN A 55 -19.30 2.19 -0.51
N ASN A 56 -18.55 2.41 -1.59
CA ASN A 56 -18.83 1.86 -2.92
C ASN A 56 -18.25 0.43 -3.13
N GLY A 57 -17.74 -0.21 -2.08
CA GLY A 57 -17.09 -1.52 -2.15
C GLY A 57 -15.64 -1.51 -2.61
N GLY A 58 -15.09 -0.31 -2.92
CA GLY A 58 -13.69 -0.14 -3.29
C GLY A 58 -12.75 -0.03 -2.08
N CYS A 59 -11.46 0.01 -2.36
CA CYS A 59 -10.41 0.27 -1.39
C CYS A 59 -9.84 1.69 -1.54
N GLY A 60 -9.84 2.44 -0.46
CA GLY A 60 -9.06 3.66 -0.31
C GLY A 60 -7.68 3.35 0.25
N GLY A 61 -6.73 4.25 0.01
CA GLY A 61 -5.41 4.18 0.64
C GLY A 61 -4.28 4.40 -0.34
N TYR A 62 -3.06 4.24 0.18
CA TYR A 62 -1.85 4.60 -0.53
C TYR A 62 -0.74 3.58 -0.33
N ILE A 63 0.05 3.34 -1.39
CA ILE A 63 1.26 2.52 -1.37
C ILE A 63 2.49 3.40 -1.60
N TYR A 64 3.56 3.15 -0.86
CA TYR A 64 4.81 3.91 -0.95
C TYR A 64 5.64 3.39 -2.13
N VAL A 65 5.94 4.27 -3.10
CA VAL A 65 6.66 3.91 -4.34
C VAL A 65 7.86 4.82 -4.61
N ALA A 66 8.21 5.74 -3.71
CA ALA A 66 9.21 6.75 -3.98
C ALA A 66 10.65 6.22 -4.11
N HIS A 67 10.92 5.03 -3.56
CA HIS A 67 12.21 4.33 -3.74
C HIS A 67 12.33 3.73 -5.15
N LEU A 68 11.22 3.38 -5.78
CA LEU A 68 11.19 2.88 -7.15
C LEU A 68 11.40 4.02 -8.16
N LYS A 69 12.56 4.01 -8.83
CA LYS A 69 12.93 5.06 -9.80
C LYS A 69 11.95 5.21 -10.97
N GLU A 70 11.33 4.11 -11.40
CA GLU A 70 10.33 4.12 -12.48
C GLU A 70 9.08 4.93 -12.12
N PHE A 71 8.77 5.09 -10.84
CA PHE A 71 7.65 5.89 -10.38
C PHE A 71 8.00 7.38 -10.20
N ASN A 72 9.25 7.82 -10.43
CA ASN A 72 9.64 9.23 -10.25
C ASN A 72 8.84 10.21 -11.10
N ASN A 73 8.44 9.80 -12.30
CA ASN A 73 7.67 10.64 -13.23
C ASN A 73 6.22 10.17 -13.39
N HIS A 74 5.72 9.31 -12.50
CA HIS A 74 4.38 8.76 -12.63
C HIS A 74 3.31 9.84 -12.36
N PRO A 75 2.33 10.07 -13.25
CA PRO A 75 1.37 11.18 -13.12
C PRO A 75 0.48 11.09 -11.88
N ALA A 76 0.19 9.88 -11.42
CA ALA A 76 -0.61 9.63 -10.22
C ALA A 76 0.20 9.61 -8.91
N ARG A 77 1.54 9.74 -8.97
CA ARG A 77 2.39 9.76 -7.76
C ARG A 77 2.28 11.12 -7.08
N LYS A 78 2.01 11.10 -5.78
CA LYS A 78 2.04 12.29 -4.93
C LYS A 78 3.47 12.75 -4.63
N LYS A 79 3.63 14.04 -4.30
CA LYS A 79 4.94 14.63 -3.93
C LYS A 79 5.62 13.96 -2.74
N ASP A 80 4.85 13.33 -1.85
CA ASP A 80 5.31 12.57 -0.70
C ASP A 80 5.81 11.15 -1.04
N GLY A 81 5.69 10.73 -2.30
CA GLY A 81 6.18 9.44 -2.77
C GLY A 81 5.18 8.31 -2.76
N TYR A 82 3.90 8.62 -2.53
CA TYR A 82 2.84 7.63 -2.47
C TYR A 82 1.97 7.61 -3.73
N LEU A 83 1.44 6.44 -4.05
CA LEU A 83 0.50 6.20 -5.13
C LEU A 83 -0.86 5.79 -4.53
N LYS A 84 -1.96 6.30 -5.09
CA LYS A 84 -3.32 5.90 -4.68
C LYS A 84 -3.62 4.49 -5.14
N ILE A 85 -4.18 3.67 -4.26
CA ILE A 85 -4.56 2.28 -4.57
C ILE A 85 -5.94 2.21 -5.24
N GLY A 86 -6.85 3.12 -4.89
CA GLY A 86 -8.23 3.07 -5.39
C GLY A 86 -8.37 3.27 -6.91
N ASP A 87 -7.34 3.82 -7.56
CA ASP A 87 -7.32 4.04 -9.01
C ASP A 87 -6.65 2.88 -9.78
N LEU A 88 -6.10 1.88 -9.07
CA LEU A 88 -5.37 0.76 -9.66
C LEU A 88 -6.30 -0.44 -9.92
N THR A 89 -5.91 -1.25 -10.90
CA THR A 89 -6.42 -2.61 -11.06
C THR A 89 -5.69 -3.59 -10.16
N MET A 90 -6.27 -4.78 -9.97
CA MET A 90 -5.67 -5.84 -9.16
C MET A 90 -4.26 -6.22 -9.63
N ASP A 91 -4.09 -6.38 -10.94
CA ASP A 91 -2.81 -6.79 -11.53
C ASP A 91 -1.74 -5.69 -11.37
N GLU A 92 -2.11 -4.42 -11.59
CA GLU A 92 -1.22 -3.28 -11.35
C GLU A 92 -0.81 -3.19 -9.88
N PHE A 93 -1.74 -3.37 -8.96
CA PHE A 93 -1.42 -3.35 -7.53
C PHE A 93 -0.47 -4.47 -7.13
N ILE A 94 -0.66 -5.68 -7.67
CA ILE A 94 0.23 -6.82 -7.41
C ILE A 94 1.63 -6.54 -7.94
N ASP A 95 1.76 -6.07 -9.19
CA ASP A 95 3.07 -5.75 -9.78
C ASP A 95 3.80 -4.67 -8.98
N ILE A 96 3.09 -3.60 -8.60
CA ILE A 96 3.65 -2.52 -7.79
C ILE A 96 4.04 -3.03 -6.41
N ALA A 97 3.17 -3.77 -5.72
CA ALA A 97 3.46 -4.31 -4.40
C ALA A 97 4.67 -5.25 -4.44
N GLU A 98 4.77 -6.12 -5.43
CA GLU A 98 5.90 -7.03 -5.60
C GLU A 98 7.22 -6.28 -5.78
N LYS A 99 7.25 -5.25 -6.63
CA LYS A 99 8.44 -4.39 -6.83
C LYS A 99 8.80 -3.62 -5.58
N VAL A 100 7.80 -3.03 -4.91
CA VAL A 100 8.01 -2.31 -3.65
C VAL A 100 8.66 -3.27 -2.65
N ILE A 101 8.08 -4.44 -2.45
CA ILE A 101 8.55 -5.40 -1.45
C ILE A 101 9.92 -5.96 -1.78
N ARG A 102 10.23 -6.15 -3.07
CA ARG A 102 11.54 -6.63 -3.53
C ARG A 102 12.67 -5.66 -3.20
N GLU A 103 12.47 -4.34 -3.34
CA GLU A 103 13.51 -3.37 -2.95
C GLU A 103 13.64 -3.18 -1.43
N TYR A 104 12.68 -3.68 -0.66
CA TYR A 104 12.70 -3.66 0.80
C TYR A 104 13.30 -4.94 1.43
N LYS A 105 13.67 -5.94 0.63
CA LYS A 105 14.32 -7.19 1.05
C LYS A 105 15.72 -7.30 0.45
#